data_AF-A0AAW1BDG4-F1
#
_entry.id   AF-A0AAW1BDG4-F1
#
_cell.length_a   1.000
_cell.length_b   1.000
_cell.length_c   1.000
_cell.angle_alpha   90.00
_cell.angle_beta   90.00
_cell.angle_gamma   90.00
#
_symmetry.space_group_name_H-M   'P 1'
#
loop_
_entity.id
_entity.type
_entity.pdbx_description
1 polymer ?
#
loop_
_entity_poly.entity_id
_entity_poly.type
_entity_poly.pdbx_seq_one_letter_code
_entity_poly.pdbx_strand_id
1 'polypeptide(L)'
;MHPQCMLGFIRCVAAVRSCHCRDPTAILVCLEHHSLFPKAQICIAKNLPDLESCKEKAAYVRAVMAAIVLFAGGVCDIQELVGCLQRPTSPMSLMDISEMLYCTATLLYAMRENGVQISNRTDLQPTSEQQQILNHALTPGERVKIVAFAGTGKTSTLIQYARKWSHLHFLYLAFNKTIAKQASQLFPDNVKCKTIHSLAYTEVGKHYRRKLNLGSLTSYLVSFALSNRQGQSPFIRGKSVVQTLAAFFASADVSIAVDHTPIWCKNHRGEKVLVEQREKQIIVEEAKEIWSKMQTLSPTGEMAHRMTHDGYLKLWQLQKPSLSEYDVILVDEAQDCTPAVMDIVLSQPCGVILVGDPHQQIYTFRGAVNTLSEVPHSRIFYLTQSFRFGSEIAYVGATILDVSKGVRKKTLVGNKQESDVSGVGVEGTVAHLSRTNKTVFEDAVKLTCGDTPAKIHLLGGLKAFGLEKIHDLWKLLHPELRLEIKDPFIKKWAEKGLASIKDYADKAEDKQLEIKIAIVETYWDRIPELVERITRCHVLAPKKAGRNHVPVRLMEVHFAFGLWGLAGLEALLFRASAGLLRRRRKKGVQARLPSRALLLVKRIERTVFIVTV
;
A
#
# COMPACT_ATOMS: atom_id res chain seq x y z
N MET A 1 8.10 -5.86 -25.65
CA MET A 1 8.33 -4.56 -26.33
C MET A 1 9.81 -4.34 -26.42
N HIS A 2 10.33 -4.10 -27.62
CA HIS A 2 11.77 -4.12 -27.86
C HIS A 2 12.42 -2.81 -27.38
N PRO A 3 13.38 -2.83 -26.43
CA PRO A 3 14.21 -1.65 -26.09
C PRO A 3 14.89 -1.02 -27.32
N GLN A 4 15.03 -1.79 -28.40
CA GLN A 4 15.49 -1.31 -29.72
C GLN A 4 14.58 -0.22 -30.33
N CYS A 5 13.27 -0.19 -30.06
CA CYS A 5 12.38 0.83 -30.62
C CYS A 5 12.61 2.20 -29.96
N MET A 6 12.85 2.23 -28.65
CA MET A 6 13.19 3.46 -27.92
C MET A 6 14.57 3.99 -28.36
N LEU A 7 15.57 3.10 -28.45
CA LEU A 7 16.92 3.48 -28.89
C LEU A 7 16.94 3.90 -30.37
N GLY A 8 16.16 3.22 -31.21
CA GLY A 8 15.95 3.58 -32.61
C GLY A 8 15.28 4.94 -32.77
N PHE A 9 14.30 5.26 -31.91
CA PHE A 9 13.69 6.60 -31.86
C PHE A 9 14.71 7.67 -31.47
N ILE A 10 15.48 7.45 -30.40
CA ILE A 10 16.51 8.41 -29.95
C ILE A 10 17.54 8.66 -31.07
N ARG A 11 17.99 7.59 -31.75
CA ARG A 11 18.87 7.71 -32.92
C ARG A 11 18.23 8.49 -34.08
N CYS A 12 16.96 8.23 -34.35
CA CYS A 12 16.22 8.94 -35.40
C CYS A 12 16.18 10.45 -35.11
N VAL A 13 15.77 10.84 -33.89
CA VAL A 13 15.71 12.26 -33.47
C VAL A 13 17.11 12.90 -33.45
N ALA A 14 18.14 12.15 -33.02
CA ALA A 14 19.52 12.64 -33.01
C ALA A 14 20.04 12.99 -34.42
N ALA A 15 19.61 12.23 -35.44
CA ALA A 15 19.96 12.41 -36.84
C ALA A 15 19.19 13.54 -37.54
N VAL A 16 18.06 14.01 -36.98
CA VAL A 16 17.28 15.12 -37.56
C VAL A 16 18.07 16.43 -37.44
N ARG A 17 18.39 17.04 -38.59
CA ARG A 17 19.20 18.27 -38.67
C ARG A 17 18.41 19.57 -38.51
N SER A 18 17.09 19.49 -38.35
CA SER A 18 16.22 20.67 -38.29
C SER A 18 16.49 21.57 -37.08
N CYS A 19 16.82 21.00 -35.92
CA CYS A 19 17.17 21.77 -34.73
C CYS A 19 18.65 22.20 -34.73
N HIS A 20 18.91 23.51 -34.76
CA HIS A 20 20.25 24.09 -34.82
C HIS A 20 20.89 24.19 -33.42
N CYS A 21 21.57 23.14 -32.98
CA CYS A 21 22.39 23.15 -31.77
C CYS A 21 23.73 23.90 -32.00
N ARG A 22 23.68 25.23 -32.13
CA ARG A 22 24.82 26.08 -32.54
C ARG A 22 26.03 26.02 -31.61
N ASP A 23 25.80 25.91 -30.30
CA ASP A 23 26.83 25.56 -29.32
C ASP A 23 26.34 24.40 -28.44
N PRO A 24 26.65 23.15 -28.83
CA PRO A 24 26.25 21.97 -28.09
C PRO A 24 26.78 21.93 -26.65
N THR A 25 27.92 22.57 -26.37
CA THR A 25 28.56 22.51 -25.04
C THR A 25 27.79 23.39 -24.06
N ALA A 26 27.44 24.61 -24.46
CA ALA A 26 26.59 25.50 -23.67
C ALA A 26 25.18 24.92 -23.44
N ILE A 27 24.62 24.23 -24.46
CA ILE A 27 23.31 23.58 -24.33
C ILE A 27 23.37 22.43 -23.31
N LEU A 28 24.43 21.60 -23.31
CA LEU A 28 24.58 20.53 -22.31
C LEU A 28 24.64 21.07 -20.88
N VAL A 29 25.40 22.15 -20.64
CA VAL A 29 25.48 22.81 -19.32
C VAL A 29 24.11 23.32 -18.87
N CYS A 30 23.29 23.80 -19.81
CA CYS A 30 21.91 24.19 -19.49
C CYS A 30 21.05 22.96 -19.14
N LEU A 31 21.20 21.86 -19.88
CA LEU A 31 20.47 20.62 -19.66
C LEU A 31 20.86 19.89 -18.37
N GLU A 32 22.09 20.05 -17.86
CA GLU A 32 22.53 19.47 -16.57
C GLU A 32 21.64 19.86 -15.38
N HIS A 33 20.94 20.99 -15.50
CA HIS A 33 20.01 21.47 -14.48
C HIS A 33 18.62 20.83 -14.53
N HIS A 34 18.37 19.98 -15.52
CA HIS A 34 17.09 19.28 -15.67
C HIS A 34 17.09 18.00 -14.82
N SER A 35 16.03 17.79 -14.05
CA SER A 35 15.83 16.63 -13.15
C SER A 35 16.07 15.26 -13.82
N LEU A 36 15.68 15.11 -15.08
CA LEU A 36 15.86 13.89 -15.88
C LEU A 36 17.19 13.78 -16.65
N PHE A 37 18.05 14.80 -16.63
CA PHE A 37 19.30 14.78 -17.39
C PHE A 37 20.26 13.64 -17.01
N PRO A 38 20.52 13.35 -15.71
CA PRO A 38 21.39 12.23 -15.34
C PRO A 38 20.89 10.89 -15.88
N LYS A 39 19.57 10.70 -15.89
CA LYS A 39 18.92 9.49 -16.43
C LYS A 39 19.06 9.40 -17.95
N ALA A 40 18.88 10.51 -18.66
CA ALA A 40 19.06 10.61 -20.10
C ALA A 40 20.51 10.33 -20.52
N GLN A 41 21.47 10.94 -19.83
CA GLN A 41 22.90 10.73 -20.05
C GLN A 41 23.30 9.27 -19.86
N ILE A 42 22.93 8.64 -18.73
CA ILE A 42 23.24 7.23 -18.47
C ILE A 42 22.61 6.31 -19.55
N CYS A 43 21.40 6.64 -20.01
CA CYS A 43 20.73 5.87 -21.07
C CYS A 43 21.52 5.93 -22.38
N ILE A 44 22.01 7.09 -22.76
CA ILE A 44 22.75 7.28 -24.02
C ILE A 44 24.15 6.66 -23.90
N ALA A 45 24.89 6.95 -22.83
CA ALA A 45 26.21 6.39 -22.55
C ALA A 45 26.22 4.86 -22.63
N LYS A 46 25.21 4.22 -22.05
CA LYS A 46 25.13 2.76 -21.97
C LYS A 46 24.72 2.10 -23.29
N ASN A 47 23.83 2.73 -24.05
CA ASN A 47 23.13 2.05 -25.15
C ASN A 47 23.45 2.63 -26.53
N LEU A 48 24.00 3.83 -26.61
CA LEU A 48 24.35 4.57 -27.81
C LEU A 48 25.74 5.26 -27.67
N PRO A 49 26.79 4.51 -27.31
CA PRO A 49 28.12 5.08 -27.02
C PRO A 49 28.76 5.74 -28.25
N ASP A 50 28.31 5.40 -29.45
CA ASP A 50 28.71 6.02 -30.71
C ASP A 50 28.39 7.54 -30.76
N LEU A 51 27.28 7.95 -30.11
CA LEU A 51 26.86 9.35 -30.05
C LEU A 51 27.70 10.19 -29.08
N GLU A 52 28.44 9.59 -28.14
CA GLU A 52 29.31 10.32 -27.21
C GLU A 52 30.64 10.77 -27.82
N SER A 53 30.99 10.27 -29.01
CA SER A 53 32.25 10.62 -29.65
C SER A 53 32.33 12.12 -29.98
N CYS A 54 33.50 12.75 -29.79
CA CYS A 54 33.72 14.20 -29.96
C CYS A 54 33.39 14.75 -31.37
N LYS A 55 33.08 13.90 -32.35
CA LYS A 55 32.81 14.29 -33.74
C LYS A 55 31.37 14.78 -33.96
N GLU A 56 30.40 14.45 -33.08
CA GLU A 56 28.98 14.80 -33.28
C GLU A 56 28.26 15.31 -32.02
N LYS A 57 28.86 16.25 -31.28
CA LYS A 57 28.27 16.83 -30.05
C LYS A 57 26.83 17.35 -30.22
N ALA A 58 26.47 17.86 -31.40
CA ALA A 58 25.11 18.30 -31.69
C ALA A 58 24.09 17.15 -31.75
N ALA A 59 24.49 15.98 -32.28
CA ALA A 59 23.65 14.79 -32.30
C ALA A 59 23.46 14.23 -30.90
N TYR A 60 24.51 14.25 -30.08
CA TYR A 60 24.45 13.90 -28.67
C TYR A 60 23.44 14.77 -27.89
N VAL A 61 23.49 16.09 -28.07
CA VAL A 61 22.54 17.03 -27.44
C VAL A 61 21.09 16.71 -27.84
N ARG A 62 20.83 16.47 -29.12
CA ARG A 62 19.49 16.05 -29.59
C ARG A 62 19.06 14.71 -29.01
N ALA A 63 19.98 13.75 -28.90
CA ALA A 63 19.71 12.47 -28.25
C ALA A 63 19.32 12.63 -26.78
N VAL A 64 20.05 13.49 -26.04
CA VAL A 64 19.76 13.81 -24.62
C VAL A 64 18.39 14.45 -24.50
N MET A 65 18.07 15.45 -25.32
CA MET A 65 16.74 16.08 -25.32
C MET A 65 15.62 15.08 -25.64
N ALA A 66 15.81 14.23 -26.65
CA ALA A 66 14.85 13.19 -27.02
C ALA A 66 14.64 12.17 -25.88
N ALA A 67 15.72 11.77 -25.20
CA ALA A 67 15.66 10.88 -24.04
C ALA A 67 14.95 11.53 -22.85
N ILE A 68 15.16 12.83 -22.60
CA ILE A 68 14.42 13.59 -21.57
C ILE A 68 12.92 13.61 -21.90
N VAL A 69 12.54 13.92 -23.14
CA VAL A 69 11.14 13.91 -23.58
C VAL A 69 10.51 12.52 -23.44
N LEU A 70 11.26 11.47 -23.79
CA LEU A 70 10.81 10.08 -23.59
C LEU A 70 10.72 9.68 -22.13
N PHE A 71 11.52 10.24 -21.23
CA PHE A 71 11.47 9.93 -19.80
C PHE A 71 10.50 10.80 -19.02
N ALA A 72 9.97 11.87 -19.64
CA ALA A 72 8.99 12.75 -19.04
C ALA A 72 7.78 11.93 -18.53
N GLY A 73 7.48 12.12 -17.24
CA GLY A 73 6.30 11.59 -16.57
C GLY A 73 5.08 12.51 -16.71
N GLY A 74 5.27 13.73 -17.25
CA GLY A 74 4.18 14.64 -17.60
C GLY A 74 4.66 15.97 -18.21
N VAL A 75 3.71 16.89 -18.40
CA VAL A 75 3.95 18.20 -19.05
C VAL A 75 4.92 19.08 -18.25
N CYS A 76 5.00 18.90 -16.92
CA CYS A 76 5.92 19.65 -16.07
C CYS A 76 7.39 19.40 -16.43
N ASP A 77 7.76 18.17 -16.76
CA ASP A 77 9.14 17.82 -17.15
C ASP A 77 9.48 18.46 -18.51
N ILE A 78 8.51 18.54 -19.42
CA ILE A 78 8.69 19.24 -20.70
C ILE A 78 8.84 20.75 -20.48
N GLN A 79 8.08 21.34 -19.56
CA GLN A 79 8.22 22.76 -19.20
C GLN A 79 9.56 23.05 -18.50
N GLU A 80 10.07 22.11 -17.71
CA GLU A 80 11.40 22.20 -17.10
C GLU A 80 12.48 22.15 -18.19
N LEU A 81 12.37 21.26 -19.17
CA LEU A 81 13.26 21.17 -20.33
C LEU A 81 13.29 22.49 -21.11
N VAL A 82 12.12 23.05 -21.42
CA VAL A 82 12.01 24.36 -22.10
C VAL A 82 12.65 25.46 -21.23
N GLY A 83 12.39 25.48 -19.93
CA GLY A 83 12.97 26.46 -19.01
C GLY A 83 14.50 26.37 -18.91
N CYS A 84 15.08 25.16 -18.96
CA CYS A 84 16.53 24.97 -19.00
C CYS A 84 17.12 25.52 -20.29
N LEU A 85 16.48 25.23 -21.43
CA LEU A 85 16.94 25.65 -22.76
C LEU A 85 16.72 27.14 -23.05
N GLN A 86 15.90 27.84 -22.26
CA GLN A 86 15.66 29.29 -22.36
C GLN A 86 16.55 30.14 -21.45
N ARG A 87 17.48 29.52 -20.71
CA ARG A 87 18.42 30.29 -19.85
C ARG A 87 19.29 31.23 -20.70
N PRO A 88 19.73 32.38 -20.16
CA PRO A 88 20.55 33.35 -20.90
C PRO A 88 21.85 32.78 -21.48
N THR A 89 22.34 31.68 -20.91
CA THR A 89 23.54 30.95 -21.33
C THR A 89 23.28 29.95 -22.46
N SER A 90 22.03 29.72 -22.83
CA SER A 90 21.65 28.80 -23.91
C SER A 90 21.62 29.54 -25.25
N PRO A 91 22.30 29.02 -26.29
CA PRO A 91 22.26 29.58 -27.63
C PRO A 91 21.00 29.19 -28.43
N MET A 92 20.07 28.41 -27.85
CA MET A 92 18.88 27.91 -28.55
C MET A 92 17.77 28.97 -28.62
N SER A 93 17.20 29.15 -29.81
CA SER A 93 16.01 29.99 -29.97
C SER A 93 14.74 29.25 -29.56
N LEU A 94 13.67 29.99 -29.23
CA LEU A 94 12.35 29.41 -28.99
C LEU A 94 11.85 28.58 -30.18
N MET A 95 12.22 28.99 -31.39
CA MET A 95 11.87 28.30 -32.63
C MET A 95 12.56 26.93 -32.70
N ASP A 96 13.86 26.85 -32.41
CA ASP A 96 14.61 25.59 -32.37
C ASP A 96 14.08 24.61 -31.32
N ILE A 97 13.70 25.12 -30.15
CA ILE A 97 13.10 24.30 -29.06
C ILE A 97 11.74 23.75 -29.51
N SER A 98 10.89 24.61 -30.08
CA SER A 98 9.54 24.23 -30.52
C SER A 98 9.58 23.22 -31.65
N GLU A 99 10.50 23.40 -32.61
CA GLU A 99 10.69 22.49 -33.74
C GLU A 99 11.19 21.11 -33.30
N MET A 100 12.11 21.05 -32.33
CA MET A 100 12.58 19.79 -31.74
C MET A 100 11.43 19.04 -31.04
N LEU A 101 10.65 19.75 -30.21
CA LEU A 101 9.51 19.15 -29.52
C LEU A 101 8.43 18.69 -30.51
N TYR A 102 8.15 19.48 -31.54
CA TYR A 102 7.20 19.15 -32.59
C TYR A 102 7.64 17.92 -33.41
N CYS A 103 8.92 17.85 -33.79
CA CYS A 103 9.50 16.69 -34.49
C CYS A 103 9.39 15.43 -33.63
N THR A 104 9.78 15.52 -32.35
CA THR A 104 9.71 14.41 -31.38
C THR A 104 8.26 13.95 -31.20
N ALA A 105 7.30 14.87 -31.05
CA ALA A 105 5.88 14.56 -30.91
C ALA A 105 5.28 13.92 -32.17
N THR A 106 5.65 14.42 -33.35
CA THR A 106 5.16 13.90 -34.64
C THR A 106 5.65 12.47 -34.87
N LEU A 107 6.93 12.19 -34.57
CA LEU A 107 7.48 10.83 -34.66
C LEU A 107 6.81 9.88 -33.65
N LEU A 108 6.60 10.31 -32.41
CA LEU A 108 5.88 9.50 -31.41
C LEU A 108 4.44 9.21 -31.83
N TYR A 109 3.76 10.18 -32.44
CA TYR A 109 2.42 10.02 -32.97
C TYR A 109 2.40 9.01 -34.13
N ALA A 110 3.29 9.16 -35.12
CA ALA A 110 3.39 8.24 -36.25
C ALA A 110 3.73 6.81 -35.81
N MET A 111 4.62 6.65 -34.83
CA MET A 111 4.93 5.33 -34.27
C MET A 111 3.72 4.69 -33.59
N ARG A 112 2.93 5.48 -32.86
CA ARG A 112 1.70 5.01 -32.21
C ARG A 112 0.65 4.55 -33.23
N GLU A 113 0.42 5.31 -34.30
CA GLU A 113 -0.53 4.96 -35.35
C GLU A 113 -0.13 3.66 -36.08
N ASN A 114 1.17 3.38 -36.18
CA ASN A 114 1.70 2.15 -36.76
C ASN A 114 1.85 1.00 -35.74
N GLY A 115 1.24 1.12 -34.55
CA GLY A 115 1.24 0.06 -33.53
C GLY A 115 2.57 -0.10 -32.77
N VAL A 116 3.53 0.81 -32.93
CA VAL A 116 4.82 0.79 -32.23
C VAL A 116 4.69 1.55 -30.90
N GLN A 117 4.63 0.81 -29.81
CA GLN A 117 4.52 1.36 -28.46
C GLN A 117 5.91 1.56 -27.83
N ILE A 118 6.23 2.80 -27.43
CA ILE A 118 7.46 3.14 -26.71
C ILE A 118 7.14 3.28 -25.21
N SER A 119 7.95 2.65 -24.36
CA SER A 119 7.82 2.79 -22.90
C SER A 119 8.89 3.72 -22.35
N ASN A 120 8.51 4.64 -21.46
CA ASN A 120 9.40 5.60 -20.77
C ASN A 120 10.34 4.93 -19.73
N ARG A 121 10.39 3.59 -19.72
CA ARG A 121 11.16 2.78 -18.80
C ARG A 121 12.30 2.14 -19.59
N THR A 122 13.52 2.62 -19.38
CA THR A 122 14.70 1.81 -19.66
C THR A 122 14.52 0.48 -18.93
N ASP A 123 14.58 -0.63 -19.65
CA ASP A 123 14.56 -1.96 -19.04
C ASP A 123 15.72 -2.01 -18.04
N LEU A 124 15.38 -1.87 -16.75
CA LEU A 124 16.28 -2.15 -15.66
C LEU A 124 16.71 -3.60 -15.85
N GLN A 125 17.98 -3.80 -16.14
CA GLN A 125 18.49 -5.16 -16.28
C GLN A 125 18.21 -5.92 -14.97
N PRO A 126 17.64 -7.12 -15.06
CA PRO A 126 17.33 -7.91 -13.88
C PRO A 126 18.62 -8.16 -13.09
N THR A 127 18.52 -8.13 -11.75
CA THR A 127 19.64 -8.57 -10.91
C THR A 127 19.93 -10.05 -11.17
N SER A 128 21.10 -10.53 -10.72
CA SER A 128 21.41 -11.98 -10.78
C SER A 128 20.34 -12.82 -10.07
N GLU A 129 19.81 -12.34 -8.95
CA GLU A 129 18.71 -12.96 -8.20
C GLU A 129 17.41 -13.00 -9.02
N GLN A 130 17.04 -11.89 -9.67
CA GLN A 130 15.88 -11.85 -10.57
C GLN A 130 16.09 -12.79 -11.76
N GLN A 131 17.28 -12.80 -12.35
CA GLN A 131 17.60 -13.66 -13.49
C GLN A 131 17.51 -15.15 -13.13
N GLN A 132 17.90 -15.55 -11.92
CA GLN A 132 17.71 -16.92 -11.42
C GLN A 132 16.23 -17.30 -11.38
N ILE A 133 15.38 -16.41 -10.87
CA ILE A 133 13.92 -16.61 -10.86
C ILE A 133 13.37 -16.72 -12.27
N LEU A 134 13.78 -15.82 -13.18
CA LEU A 134 13.33 -15.83 -14.58
C LEU A 134 13.79 -17.08 -15.34
N ASN A 135 14.91 -17.69 -14.96
CA ASN A 135 15.45 -18.90 -15.59
C ASN A 135 14.85 -20.19 -15.04
N HIS A 136 14.17 -20.14 -13.90
CA HIS A 136 13.50 -21.30 -13.32
C HIS A 136 12.23 -21.65 -14.11
N ALA A 137 12.20 -22.84 -14.70
CA ALA A 137 10.99 -23.36 -15.35
C ALA A 137 10.13 -24.06 -14.29
N LEU A 138 8.89 -23.61 -14.10
CA LEU A 138 7.99 -24.27 -13.16
C LEU A 138 7.45 -25.59 -13.73
N THR A 139 7.40 -26.62 -12.88
CA THR A 139 6.66 -27.86 -13.15
C THR A 139 5.28 -27.85 -12.49
N PRO A 140 4.28 -28.59 -13.03
CA PRO A 140 2.99 -28.75 -12.35
C PRO A 140 3.16 -29.24 -10.90
N GLY A 141 2.37 -28.68 -9.98
CA GLY A 141 2.45 -28.95 -8.55
C GLY A 141 3.66 -28.35 -7.81
N GLU A 142 4.61 -27.72 -8.53
CA GLU A 142 5.76 -27.08 -7.90
C GLU A 142 5.36 -25.82 -7.14
N ARG A 143 5.93 -25.65 -5.95
CA ARG A 143 5.71 -24.49 -5.07
C ARG A 143 7.01 -23.71 -4.94
N VAL A 144 7.06 -22.56 -5.59
CA VAL A 144 8.22 -21.66 -5.56
C VAL A 144 7.93 -20.50 -4.62
N LYS A 145 8.88 -20.21 -3.75
CA LYS A 145 8.82 -19.10 -2.82
C LYS A 145 9.86 -18.05 -3.15
N ILE A 146 9.44 -16.79 -3.23
CA ILE A 146 10.33 -15.65 -3.45
C ILE A 146 10.25 -14.76 -2.21
N VAL A 147 11.27 -14.85 -1.36
CA VAL A 147 11.40 -14.01 -0.16
C VAL A 147 12.08 -12.72 -0.56
N ALA A 148 11.31 -11.65 -0.59
CA ALA A 148 11.78 -10.35 -1.01
C ALA A 148 11.96 -9.42 0.18
N PHE A 149 12.90 -8.48 0.05
CA PHE A 149 12.95 -7.32 0.91
C PHE A 149 12.20 -6.13 0.30
N ALA A 150 12.19 -5.06 1.08
CA ALA A 150 11.54 -3.82 0.76
C ALA A 150 12.15 -3.17 -0.51
N GLY A 151 11.32 -2.89 -1.51
CA GLY A 151 11.73 -2.16 -2.73
C GLY A 151 12.46 -2.98 -3.80
N THR A 152 12.50 -4.31 -3.68
CA THR A 152 13.32 -5.18 -4.54
C THR A 152 12.68 -5.61 -5.86
N GLY A 153 11.52 -5.04 -6.20
CA GLY A 153 10.88 -5.27 -7.50
C GLY A 153 10.08 -6.57 -7.61
N LYS A 154 9.41 -7.02 -6.53
CA LYS A 154 8.53 -8.22 -6.49
C LYS A 154 7.60 -8.34 -7.70
N THR A 155 6.66 -7.39 -7.83
CA THR A 155 5.67 -7.38 -8.93
C THR A 155 6.33 -7.23 -10.30
N SER A 156 7.43 -6.45 -10.39
CA SER A 156 8.20 -6.32 -11.64
C SER A 156 8.82 -7.65 -12.07
N THR A 157 9.31 -8.43 -11.11
CA THR A 157 9.89 -9.77 -11.35
C THR A 157 8.81 -10.71 -11.87
N LEU A 158 7.61 -10.69 -11.28
CA LEU A 158 6.47 -11.50 -11.75
C LEU A 158 6.04 -11.13 -13.17
N ILE A 159 6.01 -9.82 -13.50
CA ILE A 159 5.67 -9.35 -14.85
C ILE A 159 6.71 -9.85 -15.87
N GLN A 160 8.00 -9.74 -15.56
CA GLN A 160 9.06 -10.24 -16.44
C GLN A 160 9.00 -11.76 -16.60
N TYR A 161 8.69 -12.48 -15.52
CA TYR A 161 8.51 -13.93 -15.53
C TYR A 161 7.39 -14.34 -16.50
N ALA A 162 6.20 -13.76 -16.34
CA ALA A 162 5.06 -14.06 -17.21
C ALA A 162 5.30 -13.70 -18.68
N ARG A 163 6.07 -12.64 -18.95
CA ARG A 163 6.47 -12.26 -20.34
C ARG A 163 7.42 -13.27 -20.97
N LYS A 164 8.37 -13.79 -20.19
CA LYS A 164 9.35 -14.77 -20.68
C LYS A 164 8.68 -16.11 -21.01
N TRP A 165 7.73 -16.52 -20.18
CA TRP A 165 6.97 -17.76 -20.31
C TRP A 165 5.62 -17.51 -21.00
N SER A 166 5.61 -16.78 -22.12
CA SER A 166 4.39 -16.29 -22.78
C SER A 166 3.43 -17.38 -23.30
N HIS A 167 3.91 -18.63 -23.41
CA HIS A 167 3.11 -19.79 -23.82
C HIS A 167 2.27 -20.38 -22.68
N LEU A 168 2.49 -19.96 -21.43
CA LEU A 168 1.72 -20.42 -20.27
C LEU A 168 0.59 -19.43 -19.93
N HIS A 169 -0.50 -19.95 -19.38
CA HIS A 169 -1.62 -19.18 -18.85
C HIS A 169 -1.45 -18.95 -17.35
N PHE A 170 -1.42 -17.67 -16.94
CA PHE A 170 -1.19 -17.28 -15.55
C PHE A 170 -2.44 -16.70 -14.89
N LEU A 171 -2.59 -16.98 -13.60
CA LEU A 171 -3.47 -16.24 -12.69
C LEU A 171 -2.62 -15.41 -11.73
N TYR A 172 -2.75 -14.08 -11.78
CA TYR A 172 -2.16 -13.18 -10.80
C TYR A 172 -3.18 -12.83 -9.72
N LEU A 173 -2.87 -13.20 -8.48
CA LEU A 173 -3.66 -12.92 -7.29
C LEU A 173 -3.07 -11.73 -6.53
N ALA A 174 -3.78 -10.61 -6.59
CA ALA A 174 -3.46 -9.41 -5.82
C ALA A 174 -4.21 -9.38 -4.50
N PHE A 175 -3.57 -8.80 -3.47
CA PHE A 175 -4.19 -8.58 -2.16
C PHE A 175 -5.38 -7.59 -2.22
N ASN A 176 -5.30 -6.54 -3.05
CA ASN A 176 -6.36 -5.54 -3.15
C ASN A 176 -6.70 -5.15 -4.59
N LYS A 177 -7.89 -4.56 -4.78
CA LYS A 177 -8.44 -4.22 -6.10
C LYS A 177 -7.61 -3.16 -6.83
N THR A 178 -6.95 -2.25 -6.10
CA THR A 178 -6.11 -1.21 -6.70
C THR A 178 -4.85 -1.83 -7.30
N ILE A 179 -4.19 -2.73 -6.56
CA ILE A 179 -3.04 -3.51 -7.04
C ILE A 179 -3.46 -4.38 -8.23
N ALA A 180 -4.59 -5.08 -8.15
CA ALA A 180 -5.09 -5.88 -9.27
C ALA A 180 -5.27 -5.04 -10.55
N LYS A 181 -5.90 -3.86 -10.43
CA LYS A 181 -6.12 -2.96 -11.58
C LYS A 181 -4.82 -2.42 -12.17
N GLN A 182 -3.86 -2.04 -11.33
CA GLN A 182 -2.56 -1.58 -11.78
C GLN A 182 -1.77 -2.72 -12.45
N ALA A 183 -1.82 -3.92 -11.87
CA ALA A 183 -1.23 -5.13 -12.43
C ALA A 183 -1.82 -5.46 -13.80
N SER A 184 -3.15 -5.41 -13.96
CA SER A 184 -3.82 -5.64 -15.26
C SER A 184 -3.32 -4.75 -16.39
N GLN A 185 -2.78 -3.56 -16.10
CA GLN A 185 -2.23 -2.65 -17.12
C GLN A 185 -0.78 -2.95 -17.49
N LEU A 186 -0.07 -3.73 -16.67
CA LEU A 186 1.38 -3.95 -16.79
C LEU A 186 1.73 -5.40 -17.19
N PHE A 187 0.94 -6.36 -16.72
CA PHE A 187 1.10 -7.77 -17.06
C PHE A 187 0.74 -8.02 -18.53
N PRO A 188 1.38 -9.02 -19.18
CA PRO A 188 1.03 -9.43 -20.53
C PRO A 188 -0.34 -10.13 -20.60
N ASP A 189 -0.88 -10.26 -21.81
CA ASP A 189 -2.24 -10.74 -22.07
C ASP A 189 -2.49 -12.20 -21.62
N ASN A 190 -1.42 -13.00 -21.50
CA ASN A 190 -1.49 -14.36 -20.96
C ASN A 190 -1.70 -14.41 -19.44
N VAL A 191 -1.89 -13.28 -18.76
CA VAL A 191 -2.10 -13.20 -17.31
C VAL A 191 -3.45 -12.60 -16.94
N LYS A 192 -4.26 -13.38 -16.24
CA LYS A 192 -5.51 -12.90 -15.65
C LYS A 192 -5.25 -12.33 -14.27
N CYS A 193 -5.37 -11.01 -14.11
CA CYS A 193 -5.16 -10.33 -12.83
C CYS A 193 -6.48 -10.19 -12.06
N LYS A 194 -6.56 -10.76 -10.86
CA LYS A 194 -7.76 -10.75 -10.00
C LYS A 194 -7.39 -10.64 -8.52
N THR A 195 -8.35 -10.27 -7.69
CA THR A 195 -8.25 -10.51 -6.23
C THR A 195 -8.92 -11.84 -5.90
N ILE A 196 -8.50 -12.51 -4.82
CA ILE A 196 -9.13 -13.76 -4.39
C ILE A 196 -10.64 -13.59 -4.11
N HIS A 197 -11.03 -12.50 -3.44
CA HIS A 197 -12.44 -12.16 -3.21
C HIS A 197 -13.22 -11.92 -4.50
N SER A 198 -12.57 -11.50 -5.59
CA SER A 198 -13.24 -11.32 -6.88
C SER A 198 -13.54 -12.64 -7.57
N LEU A 199 -12.67 -13.64 -7.43
CA LEU A 199 -12.93 -15.01 -7.91
C LEU A 199 -14.06 -15.65 -7.12
N ALA A 200 -13.97 -15.60 -5.79
CA ALA A 200 -15.01 -16.11 -4.90
C ALA A 200 -16.37 -15.41 -5.09
N TYR A 201 -16.36 -14.11 -5.43
CA TYR A 201 -17.61 -13.39 -5.73
C TYR A 201 -18.25 -13.88 -7.04
N THR A 202 -17.45 -14.13 -8.08
CA THR A 202 -17.98 -14.62 -9.36
C THR A 202 -18.62 -16.00 -9.23
N GLU A 203 -18.07 -16.88 -8.39
CA GLU A 203 -18.62 -18.23 -8.19
C GLU A 203 -19.74 -18.25 -7.14
N VAL A 204 -19.47 -17.74 -5.93
CA VAL A 204 -20.39 -17.87 -4.79
C VAL A 204 -21.08 -16.55 -4.45
N GLY A 205 -20.32 -15.46 -4.35
CA GLY A 205 -20.83 -14.18 -3.83
C GLY A 205 -21.97 -13.57 -4.65
N LYS A 206 -22.02 -13.81 -5.97
CA LYS A 206 -23.08 -13.31 -6.88
C LYS A 206 -24.49 -13.77 -6.44
N HIS A 207 -24.60 -14.98 -5.88
CA HIS A 207 -25.86 -15.54 -5.40
C HIS A 207 -26.41 -14.77 -4.20
N TYR A 208 -25.54 -14.10 -3.44
CA TYR A 208 -25.89 -13.30 -2.28
C TYR A 208 -26.08 -11.81 -2.59
N ARG A 209 -26.11 -11.38 -3.87
CA ARG A 209 -26.15 -9.94 -4.24
C ARG A 209 -27.26 -9.14 -3.53
N ARG A 210 -28.44 -9.73 -3.31
CA ARG A 210 -29.58 -9.09 -2.61
C ARG A 210 -29.47 -9.13 -1.07
N LYS A 211 -28.55 -9.92 -0.54
CA LYS A 211 -28.33 -10.18 0.89
C LYS A 211 -26.88 -9.86 1.32
N LEU A 212 -26.13 -9.15 0.48
CA LEU A 212 -24.74 -8.83 0.74
C LEU A 212 -24.66 -7.71 1.77
N ASN A 213 -23.84 -7.90 2.79
CA ASN A 213 -23.43 -6.83 3.67
C ASN A 213 -22.32 -6.02 2.98
N LEU A 214 -22.65 -4.79 2.55
CA LEU A 214 -21.69 -3.87 1.94
C LEU A 214 -20.72 -3.25 2.96
N GLY A 215 -21.01 -3.39 4.26
CA GLY A 215 -20.13 -3.04 5.37
C GLY A 215 -19.51 -4.26 6.05
N SER A 216 -18.95 -4.05 7.23
CA SER A 216 -18.51 -5.14 8.10
C SER A 216 -19.65 -5.64 8.98
N LEU A 217 -19.57 -6.89 9.41
CA LEU A 217 -20.34 -7.39 10.54
C LEU A 217 -19.83 -6.70 11.81
N THR A 218 -20.70 -5.95 12.50
CA THR A 218 -20.32 -5.21 13.71
C THR A 218 -20.87 -5.89 14.96
N SER A 219 -20.15 -5.73 16.08
CA SER A 219 -20.59 -6.20 17.39
C SER A 219 -21.97 -5.66 17.75
N TYR A 220 -22.26 -4.41 17.35
CA TYR A 220 -23.59 -3.81 17.48
C TYR A 220 -24.66 -4.65 16.79
N LEU A 221 -24.52 -4.97 15.50
CA LEU A 221 -25.53 -5.73 14.76
C LEU A 221 -25.77 -7.11 15.36
N VAL A 222 -24.69 -7.82 15.69
CA VAL A 222 -24.78 -9.16 16.30
C VAL A 222 -25.43 -9.11 17.68
N SER A 223 -25.21 -8.04 18.45
CA SER A 223 -25.80 -7.91 19.79
C SER A 223 -27.34 -7.87 19.81
N PHE A 224 -27.99 -7.43 18.72
CA PHE A 224 -29.46 -7.45 18.60
C PHE A 224 -30.01 -8.76 18.03
N ALA A 225 -29.20 -9.49 17.27
CA ALA A 225 -29.61 -10.76 16.65
C ALA A 225 -29.58 -11.93 17.64
N LEU A 226 -28.88 -11.79 18.76
CA LEU A 226 -28.73 -12.82 19.78
C LEU A 226 -29.71 -12.61 20.93
N SER A 227 -30.34 -13.68 21.43
CA SER A 227 -31.25 -13.62 22.58
C SER A 227 -30.55 -13.10 23.84
N ASN A 228 -31.15 -12.16 24.57
CA ASN A 228 -30.57 -11.62 25.81
C ASN A 228 -30.34 -12.73 26.84
N ARG A 229 -29.11 -12.81 27.38
CA ARG A 229 -28.75 -13.71 28.48
C ARG A 229 -28.50 -12.87 29.73
N GLN A 230 -29.08 -13.28 30.85
CA GLN A 230 -28.88 -12.59 32.13
C GLN A 230 -27.39 -12.59 32.50
N GLY A 231 -26.90 -11.45 32.98
CA GLY A 231 -25.54 -11.33 33.51
C GLY A 231 -24.42 -11.16 32.48
N GLN A 232 -24.71 -10.97 31.19
CA GLN A 232 -23.70 -10.64 30.17
C GLN A 232 -24.07 -9.42 29.33
N SER A 233 -23.05 -8.62 28.97
CA SER A 233 -23.27 -7.44 28.13
C SER A 233 -23.47 -7.90 26.68
N PRO A 234 -24.55 -7.46 26.01
CA PRO A 234 -24.80 -7.82 24.61
C PRO A 234 -23.64 -7.45 23.68
N PHE A 235 -22.92 -6.37 23.97
CA PHE A 235 -21.81 -5.89 23.13
C PHE A 235 -20.54 -6.73 23.28
N ILE A 236 -20.21 -7.17 24.51
CA ILE A 236 -19.07 -8.06 24.79
C ILE A 236 -19.29 -9.41 24.09
N ARG A 237 -20.51 -9.95 24.21
CA ARG A 237 -20.92 -11.20 23.56
C ARG A 237 -20.94 -11.08 22.04
N GLY A 238 -21.58 -10.03 21.51
CA GLY A 238 -21.60 -9.74 20.08
C GLY A 238 -20.18 -9.62 19.50
N LYS A 239 -19.26 -8.96 20.21
CA LYS A 239 -17.85 -8.90 19.83
C LYS A 239 -17.20 -10.29 19.77
N SER A 240 -17.40 -11.12 20.79
CA SER A 240 -16.80 -12.46 20.87
C SER A 240 -17.27 -13.36 19.73
N VAL A 241 -18.56 -13.28 19.37
CA VAL A 241 -19.12 -13.98 18.20
C VAL A 241 -18.54 -13.46 16.88
N VAL A 242 -18.45 -12.14 16.69
CA VAL A 242 -17.83 -11.54 15.48
C VAL A 242 -16.36 -11.96 15.35
N GLN A 243 -15.60 -11.97 16.44
CA GLN A 243 -14.20 -12.42 16.44
C GLN A 243 -14.08 -13.91 16.09
N THR A 244 -14.98 -14.74 16.63
CA THR A 244 -15.01 -16.18 16.35
C THR A 244 -15.33 -16.44 14.88
N LEU A 245 -16.32 -15.75 14.30
CA LEU A 245 -16.61 -15.83 12.87
C LEU A 245 -15.45 -15.35 12.01
N ALA A 246 -14.80 -14.23 12.37
CA ALA A 246 -13.65 -13.71 11.63
C ALA A 246 -12.46 -14.69 11.66
N ALA A 247 -12.18 -15.30 12.82
CA ALA A 247 -11.16 -16.33 12.96
C ALA A 247 -11.48 -17.56 12.10
N PHE A 248 -12.73 -18.03 12.14
CA PHE A 248 -13.18 -19.13 11.29
C PHE A 248 -13.07 -18.82 9.79
N PHE A 249 -13.50 -17.63 9.35
CA PHE A 249 -13.40 -17.22 7.95
C PHE A 249 -11.96 -17.09 7.47
N ALA A 250 -11.02 -16.77 8.36
CA ALA A 250 -9.60 -16.72 8.05
C ALA A 250 -8.92 -18.11 8.09
N SER A 251 -9.47 -19.09 8.80
CA SER A 251 -8.91 -20.44 8.97
C SER A 251 -9.11 -21.35 7.75
N ALA A 252 -8.36 -22.45 7.67
CA ALA A 252 -8.61 -23.55 6.73
C ALA A 252 -9.70 -24.53 7.21
N ASP A 253 -10.18 -24.38 8.45
CA ASP A 253 -11.04 -25.37 9.13
C ASP A 253 -12.42 -25.52 8.47
N VAL A 254 -12.97 -26.73 8.49
CA VAL A 254 -14.26 -27.02 7.85
C VAL A 254 -15.46 -26.52 8.66
N SER A 255 -15.30 -26.40 9.99
CA SER A 255 -16.37 -26.01 10.91
C SER A 255 -15.89 -25.08 12.01
N ILE A 256 -16.80 -24.29 12.58
CA ILE A 256 -16.52 -23.42 13.72
C ILE A 256 -16.25 -24.27 14.97
N ALA A 257 -15.00 -24.26 15.42
CA ALA A 257 -14.51 -24.91 16.63
C ALA A 257 -14.14 -23.91 17.75
N VAL A 258 -13.93 -24.45 18.97
CA VAL A 258 -13.54 -23.70 20.17
C VAL A 258 -12.25 -22.91 19.99
N ASP A 259 -11.32 -23.38 19.17
CA ASP A 259 -10.03 -22.71 18.92
C ASP A 259 -10.17 -21.37 18.18
N HIS A 260 -11.32 -21.13 17.53
CA HIS A 260 -11.64 -19.84 16.92
C HIS A 260 -12.08 -18.78 17.93
N THR A 261 -12.46 -19.20 19.14
CA THR A 261 -12.95 -18.27 20.17
C THR A 261 -11.81 -17.45 20.79
N PRO A 262 -12.06 -16.20 21.20
CA PRO A 262 -11.04 -15.41 21.87
C PRO A 262 -10.59 -16.06 23.18
N ILE A 263 -9.28 -16.05 23.43
CA ILE A 263 -8.72 -16.52 24.71
C ILE A 263 -9.09 -15.55 25.85
N TRP A 264 -9.17 -14.26 25.54
CA TRP A 264 -9.42 -13.18 26.50
C TRP A 264 -10.57 -12.30 26.02
N CYS A 265 -11.44 -11.89 26.94
CA CYS A 265 -12.46 -10.86 26.70
C CYS A 265 -12.43 -9.82 27.82
N LYS A 266 -13.10 -8.67 27.60
CA LYS A 266 -13.41 -7.75 28.70
C LYS A 266 -14.66 -8.25 29.45
N ASN A 267 -14.66 -8.15 30.77
CA ASN A 267 -15.88 -8.30 31.57
C ASN A 267 -16.66 -6.96 31.66
N HIS A 268 -17.77 -6.94 32.38
CA HIS A 268 -18.59 -5.72 32.58
C HIS A 268 -17.88 -4.58 33.29
N ARG A 269 -16.80 -4.88 34.03
CA ARG A 269 -15.96 -3.90 34.72
C ARG A 269 -14.84 -3.36 33.82
N GLY A 270 -14.78 -3.80 32.56
CA GLY A 270 -13.73 -3.44 31.60
C GLY A 270 -12.41 -4.19 31.82
N GLU A 271 -12.37 -5.17 32.73
CA GLU A 271 -11.17 -5.94 33.05
C GLU A 271 -10.98 -7.07 32.04
N LYS A 272 -9.73 -7.31 31.65
CA LYS A 272 -9.39 -8.39 30.72
C LYS A 272 -9.36 -9.72 31.47
N VAL A 273 -10.31 -10.59 31.19
CA VAL A 273 -10.49 -11.90 31.83
C VAL A 273 -10.34 -13.04 30.83
N LEU A 274 -9.95 -14.22 31.34
CA LEU A 274 -9.86 -15.43 30.54
C LEU A 274 -11.28 -15.92 30.20
N VAL A 275 -11.51 -16.34 28.96
CA VAL A 275 -12.80 -16.93 28.56
C VAL A 275 -12.85 -18.39 29.01
N GLU A 276 -13.79 -18.70 29.90
CA GLU A 276 -14.01 -20.05 30.40
C GLU A 276 -14.46 -21.02 29.30
N GLN A 277 -14.18 -22.31 29.47
CA GLN A 277 -14.49 -23.33 28.46
C GLN A 277 -15.99 -23.42 28.14
N ARG A 278 -16.85 -23.30 29.15
CA ARG A 278 -18.31 -23.29 28.99
C ARG A 278 -18.77 -22.09 28.14
N GLU A 279 -18.15 -20.93 28.36
CA GLU A 279 -18.45 -19.72 27.61
C GLU A 279 -18.00 -19.83 26.15
N LYS A 280 -16.84 -20.45 25.90
CA LYS A 280 -16.39 -20.71 24.53
C LYS A 280 -17.37 -21.60 23.75
N GLN A 281 -17.91 -22.64 24.39
CA GLN A 281 -18.92 -23.50 23.75
C GLN A 281 -20.18 -22.71 23.36
N ILE A 282 -20.64 -21.84 24.25
CA ILE A 282 -21.76 -20.93 24.00
C ILE A 282 -21.48 -20.04 22.77
N ILE A 283 -20.31 -19.40 22.73
CA ILE A 283 -19.91 -18.51 21.63
C ILE A 283 -19.87 -19.27 20.30
N VAL A 284 -19.39 -20.51 20.30
CA VAL A 284 -19.36 -21.37 19.11
C VAL A 284 -20.76 -21.66 18.59
N GLU A 285 -21.70 -22.04 19.46
CA GLU A 285 -23.07 -22.34 19.04
C GLU A 285 -23.79 -21.11 18.47
N GLU A 286 -23.58 -19.93 19.07
CA GLU A 286 -24.13 -18.67 18.56
C GLU A 286 -23.49 -18.24 17.24
N ALA A 287 -22.18 -18.44 17.09
CA ALA A 287 -21.50 -18.20 15.84
C ALA A 287 -22.02 -19.15 14.74
N LYS A 288 -22.26 -20.43 15.05
CA LYS A 288 -22.89 -21.39 14.13
C LYS A 288 -24.30 -20.98 13.74
N GLU A 289 -25.10 -20.50 14.69
CA GLU A 289 -26.46 -20.01 14.43
C GLU A 289 -26.44 -18.84 13.43
N ILE A 290 -25.62 -17.82 13.69
CA ILE A 290 -25.46 -16.67 12.79
C ILE A 290 -24.92 -17.12 11.43
N TRP A 291 -23.93 -18.01 11.42
CA TRP A 291 -23.34 -18.53 10.18
C TRP A 291 -24.36 -19.29 9.31
N SER A 292 -25.15 -20.18 9.91
CA SER A 292 -26.23 -20.90 9.22
C SER A 292 -27.23 -19.93 8.61
N LYS A 293 -27.65 -18.92 9.38
CA LYS A 293 -28.53 -17.85 8.89
C LYS A 293 -27.88 -17.00 7.80
N MET A 294 -26.56 -16.82 7.77
CA MET A 294 -25.86 -16.12 6.69
C MET A 294 -25.94 -16.88 5.37
N GLN A 295 -25.79 -18.21 5.40
CA GLN A 295 -25.78 -19.07 4.22
C GLN A 295 -27.12 -19.14 3.48
N THR A 296 -28.24 -18.80 4.13
CA THR A 296 -29.53 -18.80 3.45
C THR A 296 -29.57 -17.76 2.33
N LEU A 297 -30.15 -18.09 1.19
CA LEU A 297 -30.28 -17.16 0.06
C LEU A 297 -31.50 -16.22 0.19
N SER A 298 -32.41 -16.52 1.11
CA SER A 298 -33.60 -15.71 1.33
C SER A 298 -33.22 -14.28 1.75
N PRO A 299 -33.86 -13.24 1.18
CA PRO A 299 -33.67 -11.88 1.64
C PRO A 299 -34.00 -11.75 3.12
N THR A 300 -33.25 -10.93 3.85
CA THR A 300 -33.50 -10.69 5.27
C THR A 300 -33.32 -9.21 5.60
N GLY A 301 -34.23 -8.70 6.43
CA GLY A 301 -34.10 -7.37 7.03
C GLY A 301 -33.00 -7.31 8.09
N GLU A 302 -32.68 -8.45 8.71
CA GLU A 302 -31.71 -8.54 9.79
C GLU A 302 -30.28 -8.43 9.24
N MET A 303 -29.62 -7.31 9.52
CA MET A 303 -28.30 -7.01 8.96
C MET A 303 -27.22 -7.97 9.46
N ALA A 304 -27.37 -8.54 10.66
CA ALA A 304 -26.44 -9.52 11.22
C ALA A 304 -26.41 -10.84 10.43
N HIS A 305 -27.50 -11.17 9.73
CA HIS A 305 -27.61 -12.40 8.93
C HIS A 305 -27.21 -12.20 7.46
N ARG A 306 -26.75 -11.01 7.08
CA ARG A 306 -26.32 -10.73 5.71
C ARG A 306 -24.94 -11.31 5.43
N MET A 307 -24.75 -11.83 4.22
CA MET A 307 -23.49 -12.46 3.81
C MET A 307 -22.37 -11.41 3.73
N THR A 308 -21.22 -11.70 4.32
CA THR A 308 -20.05 -10.83 4.28
C THR A 308 -19.09 -11.22 3.16
N HIS A 309 -18.12 -10.35 2.85
CA HIS A 309 -17.07 -10.65 1.87
C HIS A 309 -16.21 -11.86 2.25
N ASP A 310 -15.87 -12.00 3.52
CA ASP A 310 -15.09 -13.13 4.02
C ASP A 310 -15.97 -14.38 4.19
N GLY A 311 -17.27 -14.22 4.42
CA GLY A 311 -18.23 -15.31 4.49
C GLY A 311 -18.38 -16.06 3.16
N TYR A 312 -18.62 -15.35 2.04
CA TYR A 312 -18.72 -16.05 0.75
C TYR A 312 -17.37 -16.59 0.29
N LEU A 313 -16.25 -15.96 0.68
CA LEU A 313 -14.91 -16.48 0.44
C LEU A 313 -14.71 -17.80 1.20
N LYS A 314 -15.17 -17.88 2.46
CA LYS A 314 -15.16 -19.11 3.24
C LYS A 314 -16.00 -20.21 2.59
N LEU A 315 -17.21 -19.89 2.10
CA LEU A 315 -18.02 -20.86 1.35
C LEU A 315 -17.30 -21.37 0.11
N TRP A 316 -16.65 -20.48 -0.64
CA TRP A 316 -15.88 -20.86 -1.82
C TRP A 316 -14.69 -21.75 -1.45
N GLN A 317 -13.95 -21.44 -0.37
CA GLN A 317 -12.89 -22.31 0.15
C GLN A 317 -13.41 -23.71 0.51
N LEU A 318 -14.55 -23.79 1.21
CA LEU A 318 -15.17 -25.06 1.59
C LEU A 318 -15.63 -25.90 0.38
N GLN A 319 -15.93 -25.27 -0.76
CA GLN A 319 -16.26 -25.96 -2.01
C GLN A 319 -15.03 -26.60 -2.68
N LYS A 320 -13.80 -26.32 -2.22
CA LYS A 320 -12.53 -26.79 -2.82
C LYS A 320 -12.46 -26.49 -4.32
N PRO A 321 -12.36 -25.20 -4.69
CA PRO A 321 -12.49 -24.79 -6.08
C PRO A 321 -11.29 -25.25 -6.90
N SER A 322 -11.53 -25.58 -8.17
CA SER A 322 -10.46 -25.88 -9.13
C SER A 322 -10.13 -24.66 -9.97
N LEU A 323 -8.84 -24.32 -10.02
CA LEU A 323 -8.25 -23.28 -10.87
C LEU A 323 -7.38 -23.92 -11.97
N SER A 324 -7.76 -25.12 -12.43
CA SER A 324 -7.03 -25.90 -13.43
C SER A 324 -6.99 -25.27 -14.84
N GLU A 325 -7.73 -24.19 -15.08
CA GLU A 325 -7.63 -23.40 -16.33
C GLU A 325 -6.30 -22.62 -16.44
N TYR A 326 -5.52 -22.54 -15.35
CA TYR A 326 -4.23 -21.86 -15.32
C TYR A 326 -3.08 -22.84 -15.11
N ASP A 327 -1.98 -22.62 -15.83
CA ASP A 327 -0.74 -23.38 -15.68
C ASP A 327 0.06 -22.95 -14.45
N VAL A 328 -0.03 -21.65 -14.10
CA VAL A 328 0.69 -21.06 -12.97
C VAL A 328 -0.14 -20.01 -12.22
N ILE A 329 -0.12 -20.07 -10.90
CA ILE A 329 -0.69 -19.05 -10.01
C ILE A 329 0.44 -18.21 -9.40
N LEU A 330 0.36 -16.90 -9.59
CA LEU A 330 1.26 -15.91 -9.01
C LEU A 330 0.56 -15.21 -7.85
N VAL A 331 1.06 -15.35 -6.63
CA VAL A 331 0.52 -14.69 -5.44
C VAL A 331 1.48 -13.61 -4.98
N ASP A 332 1.03 -12.35 -5.04
CA ASP A 332 1.78 -11.19 -4.55
C ASP A 332 1.35 -10.82 -3.12
N GLU A 333 2.28 -10.26 -2.35
CA GLU A 333 2.10 -9.98 -0.91
C GLU A 333 1.60 -11.20 -0.12
N ALA A 334 2.16 -12.38 -0.42
CA ALA A 334 1.71 -13.65 0.16
C ALA A 334 1.86 -13.73 1.71
N GLN A 335 2.66 -12.85 2.33
CA GLN A 335 2.75 -12.75 3.79
C GLN A 335 1.45 -12.27 4.47
N ASP A 336 0.55 -11.63 3.72
CA ASP A 336 -0.70 -11.06 4.24
C ASP A 336 -1.93 -11.91 3.90
N CYS A 337 -1.74 -13.06 3.25
CA CYS A 337 -2.83 -14.00 2.99
C CYS A 337 -3.24 -14.77 4.24
N THR A 338 -4.55 -15.00 4.38
CA THR A 338 -5.09 -15.83 5.46
C THR A 338 -4.90 -17.33 5.14
N PRO A 339 -4.89 -18.21 6.16
CA PRO A 339 -4.90 -19.65 5.97
C PRO A 339 -5.99 -20.14 5.00
N ALA A 340 -7.19 -19.55 5.02
CA ALA A 340 -8.27 -19.88 4.08
C ALA A 340 -7.89 -19.65 2.61
N VAL A 341 -7.24 -18.51 2.32
CA VAL A 341 -6.77 -18.19 0.97
C VAL A 341 -5.64 -19.15 0.56
N MET A 342 -4.76 -19.48 1.50
CA MET A 342 -3.63 -20.36 1.25
C MET A 342 -4.07 -21.80 1.05
N ASP A 343 -5.11 -22.26 1.74
CA ASP A 343 -5.74 -23.55 1.48
C ASP A 343 -6.24 -23.65 0.03
N ILE A 344 -6.93 -22.62 -0.47
CA ILE A 344 -7.37 -22.56 -1.88
C ILE A 344 -6.17 -22.59 -2.84
N VAL A 345 -5.13 -21.79 -2.60
CA VAL A 345 -3.99 -21.69 -3.54
C VAL A 345 -3.16 -22.97 -3.54
N LEU A 346 -2.91 -23.56 -2.36
CA LEU A 346 -2.05 -24.71 -2.22
C LEU A 346 -2.74 -26.04 -2.54
N SER A 347 -4.07 -26.05 -2.70
CA SER A 347 -4.81 -27.21 -3.19
C SER A 347 -4.78 -27.34 -4.72
N GLN A 348 -4.21 -26.37 -5.44
CA GLN A 348 -4.24 -26.37 -6.90
C GLN A 348 -3.19 -27.32 -7.49
N PRO A 349 -3.51 -28.01 -8.59
CA PRO A 349 -2.58 -28.95 -9.24
C PRO A 349 -1.49 -28.25 -10.06
N CYS A 350 -1.65 -26.97 -10.36
CA CYS A 350 -0.75 -26.18 -11.20
C CYS A 350 0.45 -25.61 -10.41
N GLY A 351 1.40 -24.98 -11.10
CA GLY A 351 2.56 -24.37 -10.45
C GLY A 351 2.16 -23.14 -9.63
N VAL A 352 2.79 -22.92 -8.47
CA VAL A 352 2.49 -21.76 -7.61
C VAL A 352 3.76 -20.98 -7.29
N ILE A 353 3.75 -19.67 -7.56
CA ILE A 353 4.80 -18.74 -7.13
C ILE A 353 4.24 -17.81 -6.05
N LEU A 354 4.78 -17.92 -4.84
CA LEU A 354 4.46 -17.04 -3.72
C LEU A 354 5.57 -15.99 -3.56
N VAL A 355 5.26 -14.72 -3.77
CA VAL A 355 6.20 -13.61 -3.51
C VAL A 355 5.71 -12.75 -2.36
N GLY A 356 6.63 -12.36 -1.49
CA GLY A 356 6.28 -11.54 -0.33
C GLY A 356 7.49 -11.08 0.47
N ASP A 357 7.25 -10.16 1.39
CA ASP A 357 8.23 -9.73 2.39
C ASP A 357 7.73 -10.13 3.80
N PRO A 358 8.30 -11.17 4.44
CA PRO A 358 7.92 -11.60 5.79
C PRO A 358 8.02 -10.49 6.84
N HIS A 359 8.79 -9.44 6.56
CA HIS A 359 9.00 -8.34 7.47
C HIS A 359 8.01 -7.19 7.29
N GLN A 360 7.15 -7.24 6.25
CA GLN A 360 6.08 -6.28 5.98
C GLN A 360 4.68 -6.83 6.27
N GLN A 361 4.57 -7.92 7.04
CA GLN A 361 3.27 -8.42 7.46
C GLN A 361 2.57 -7.44 8.41
N ILE A 362 1.36 -7.03 8.05
CA ILE A 362 0.58 -6.02 8.79
C ILE A 362 -0.91 -6.37 8.92
N TYR A 363 -1.39 -7.32 8.13
CA TYR A 363 -2.79 -7.72 8.14
C TYR A 363 -3.07 -8.85 9.16
N THR A 364 -2.20 -9.04 10.17
CA THR A 364 -2.39 -10.04 11.24
C THR A 364 -3.73 -9.86 11.97
N PHE A 365 -4.26 -8.64 12.06
CA PHE A 365 -5.57 -8.36 12.66
C PHE A 365 -6.75 -8.96 11.88
N ARG A 366 -6.55 -9.35 10.61
CA ARG A 366 -7.53 -10.08 9.78
C ARG A 366 -7.32 -11.59 9.80
N GLY A 367 -6.46 -12.10 10.68
CA GLY A 367 -6.10 -13.52 10.74
C GLY A 367 -5.07 -13.95 9.71
N ALA A 368 -4.35 -13.01 9.07
CA ALA A 368 -3.18 -13.36 8.28
C ALA A 368 -2.07 -13.92 9.19
N VAL A 369 -1.53 -15.08 8.82
CA VAL A 369 -0.38 -15.72 9.48
C VAL A 369 0.83 -15.52 8.57
N ASN A 370 2.07 -15.62 9.08
CA ASN A 370 3.25 -15.40 8.24
C ASN A 370 3.45 -16.61 7.30
N THR A 371 2.57 -16.72 6.32
CA THR A 371 2.44 -17.89 5.47
C THR A 371 3.69 -18.10 4.63
N LEU A 372 4.40 -17.02 4.28
CA LEU A 372 5.69 -17.11 3.60
C LEU A 372 6.74 -17.89 4.43
N SER A 373 6.64 -17.94 5.75
CA SER A 373 7.58 -18.72 6.58
C SER A 373 7.20 -20.20 6.71
N GLU A 374 5.90 -20.52 6.72
CA GLU A 374 5.37 -21.84 7.08
C GLU A 374 4.99 -22.70 5.87
N VAL A 375 4.83 -22.11 4.68
CA VAL A 375 4.36 -22.84 3.50
C VAL A 375 5.41 -23.84 2.97
N PRO A 376 5.00 -25.11 2.74
CA PRO A 376 5.81 -26.09 2.03
C PRO A 376 6.20 -25.58 0.65
N HIS A 377 7.48 -25.65 0.31
CA HIS A 377 8.01 -25.14 -0.95
C HIS A 377 9.07 -26.09 -1.49
N SER A 378 9.09 -26.25 -2.81
CA SER A 378 10.10 -27.03 -3.54
C SER A 378 11.37 -26.21 -3.73
N ARG A 379 11.23 -24.90 -3.92
CA ARG A 379 12.33 -23.95 -4.17
C ARG A 379 12.11 -22.63 -3.45
N ILE A 380 13.21 -22.01 -3.04
CA ILE A 380 13.22 -20.69 -2.41
C ILE A 380 14.25 -19.79 -3.11
N PHE A 381 13.79 -18.62 -3.52
CA PHE A 381 14.61 -17.53 -4.05
C PHE A 381 14.55 -16.33 -3.12
N TYR A 382 15.55 -15.46 -3.23
CA TYR A 382 15.63 -14.24 -2.45
C TYR A 382 15.79 -13.04 -3.37
N LEU A 383 15.13 -11.93 -3.02
CA LEU A 383 15.35 -10.63 -3.66
C LEU A 383 15.85 -9.65 -2.58
N THR A 384 17.11 -9.24 -2.66
CA THR A 384 17.82 -8.47 -1.63
C THR A 384 18.12 -7.03 -2.03
N GLN A 385 18.27 -6.77 -3.32
CA GLN A 385 18.63 -5.44 -3.84
C GLN A 385 17.39 -4.58 -4.08
N SER A 386 17.26 -3.48 -3.35
CA SER A 386 16.22 -2.46 -3.50
C SER A 386 16.52 -1.57 -4.70
N PHE A 387 15.48 -1.26 -5.47
CA PHE A 387 15.53 -0.26 -6.54
C PHE A 387 14.97 1.09 -6.12
N ARG A 388 14.52 1.24 -4.86
CA ARG A 388 13.82 2.42 -4.38
C ARG A 388 14.72 3.41 -3.64
N PHE A 389 15.76 2.92 -2.98
CA PHE A 389 16.60 3.75 -2.11
C PHE A 389 18.05 3.28 -2.14
N GLY A 390 18.92 4.24 -1.84
CA GLY A 390 20.37 4.07 -1.78
C GLY A 390 20.88 3.26 -0.60
N SER A 391 22.20 3.12 -0.56
CA SER A 391 22.93 2.34 0.45
C SER A 391 22.71 2.83 1.88
N GLU A 392 22.52 4.14 2.12
CA GLU A 392 22.36 4.68 3.47
C GLU A 392 21.03 4.23 4.11
N ILE A 393 19.92 4.40 3.39
CA ILE A 393 18.61 3.94 3.85
C ILE A 393 18.60 2.42 3.99
N ALA A 394 19.23 1.71 3.06
CA ALA A 394 19.34 0.25 3.12
C ALA A 394 20.13 -0.22 4.35
N TYR A 395 21.24 0.45 4.68
CA TYR A 395 22.05 0.15 5.86
C TYR A 395 21.23 0.30 7.15
N VAL A 396 20.49 1.40 7.26
CA VAL A 396 19.62 1.59 8.43
C VAL A 396 18.53 0.51 8.47
N GLY A 397 17.91 0.22 7.33
CA GLY A 397 16.94 -0.87 7.23
C GLY A 397 17.47 -2.23 7.64
N ALA A 398 18.64 -2.62 7.13
CA ALA A 398 19.32 -3.85 7.49
C ALA A 398 19.65 -3.91 8.98
N THR A 399 20.17 -2.82 9.56
CA THR A 399 20.49 -2.72 10.99
C THR A 399 19.25 -2.97 11.85
N ILE A 400 18.12 -2.40 11.45
CA ILE A 400 16.84 -2.60 12.11
C ILE A 400 16.40 -4.06 12.04
N LEU A 401 16.53 -4.70 10.88
CA LEU A 401 16.15 -6.10 10.67
C LEU A 401 17.03 -7.04 11.50
N ASP A 402 18.34 -6.76 11.60
CA ASP A 402 19.25 -7.50 12.46
C ASP A 402 18.87 -7.31 13.94
N VAL A 403 18.88 -6.07 14.45
CA VAL A 403 18.70 -5.79 15.88
C VAL A 403 17.32 -6.23 16.38
N SER A 404 16.27 -6.01 15.58
CA SER A 404 14.89 -6.20 16.02
C SER A 404 14.33 -7.57 15.67
N LYS A 405 14.77 -8.17 14.56
CA LYS A 405 14.22 -9.43 14.04
C LYS A 405 15.28 -10.54 13.92
N GLY A 406 16.55 -10.27 14.22
CA GLY A 406 17.64 -11.25 14.16
C GLY A 406 18.00 -11.69 12.74
N VAL A 407 17.67 -10.87 11.74
CA VAL A 407 17.90 -11.21 10.32
C VAL A 407 19.37 -10.95 9.98
N ARG A 408 20.17 -12.02 9.96
CA ARG A 408 21.63 -11.95 9.71
C ARG A 408 22.11 -12.71 8.48
N LYS A 409 21.29 -13.63 7.96
CA LYS A 409 21.67 -14.52 6.86
C LYS A 409 21.58 -13.86 5.48
N LYS A 410 20.77 -12.79 5.36
CA LYS A 410 20.53 -12.02 4.14
C LYS A 410 20.38 -10.56 4.53
N THR A 411 20.93 -9.67 3.72
CA THR A 411 21.00 -8.23 4.01
C THR A 411 20.23 -7.48 2.93
N LEU A 412 19.43 -6.50 3.34
CA LEU A 412 18.81 -5.55 2.42
C LEU A 412 19.91 -4.65 1.83
N VAL A 413 20.03 -4.63 0.51
CA VAL A 413 21.04 -3.86 -0.22
C VAL A 413 20.36 -2.71 -0.96
N GLY A 414 20.91 -1.50 -0.85
CA GLY A 414 20.42 -0.34 -1.59
C GLY A 414 20.89 -0.35 -3.04
N ASN A 415 20.25 0.45 -3.89
CA ASN A 415 20.81 0.73 -5.21
C ASN A 415 21.96 1.75 -5.11
N LYS A 416 22.49 2.16 -6.28
CA LYS A 416 23.56 3.16 -6.38
C LYS A 416 23.06 4.62 -6.27
N GLN A 417 21.79 4.85 -5.95
CA GLN A 417 21.28 6.21 -5.80
C GLN A 417 21.81 6.82 -4.51
N GLU A 418 22.02 8.13 -4.51
CA GLU A 418 22.25 8.87 -3.29
C GLU A 418 20.96 8.88 -2.47
N SER A 419 21.11 8.73 -1.16
CA SER A 419 19.99 8.72 -0.22
C SER A 419 20.48 9.33 1.08
N ASP A 420 19.67 10.18 1.72
CA ASP A 420 19.99 10.78 3.01
C ASP A 420 19.06 10.27 4.11
N VAL A 421 19.57 10.20 5.34
CA VAL A 421 18.82 9.83 6.55
C VAL A 421 18.88 10.93 7.62
N SER A 422 19.56 12.05 7.35
CA SER A 422 19.77 13.16 8.27
C SER A 422 18.56 14.07 8.39
N GLY A 423 17.76 14.20 7.33
CA GLY A 423 16.57 15.06 7.28
C GLY A 423 16.88 16.55 7.27
N VAL A 424 18.10 16.95 6.87
CA VAL A 424 18.54 18.34 6.75
C VAL A 424 18.48 18.75 5.28
N GLY A 425 17.89 19.91 4.97
CA GLY A 425 17.80 20.41 3.60
C GLY A 425 16.72 19.74 2.75
N VAL A 426 15.59 19.37 3.36
CA VAL A 426 14.50 18.66 2.67
C VAL A 426 13.79 19.58 1.67
N GLU A 427 14.06 19.38 0.38
CA GLU A 427 13.32 19.98 -0.73
C GLU A 427 12.34 18.97 -1.33
N GLY A 428 11.11 19.40 -1.63
CA GLY A 428 10.10 18.56 -2.32
C GLY A 428 8.89 18.15 -1.49
N THR A 429 8.28 17.00 -1.82
CA THR A 429 7.03 16.56 -1.19
C THR A 429 7.29 15.91 0.16
N VAL A 430 6.76 16.51 1.22
CA VAL A 430 6.86 15.97 2.58
C VAL A 430 5.68 15.05 2.92
N ALA A 431 5.98 13.88 3.47
CA ALA A 431 5.01 12.96 4.07
C ALA A 431 5.25 12.79 5.57
N HIS A 432 4.18 12.96 6.36
CA HIS A 432 4.10 12.75 7.79
C HIS A 432 3.40 11.42 8.07
N LEU A 433 4.10 10.56 8.83
CA LEU A 433 3.66 9.21 9.16
C LEU A 433 3.36 9.11 10.66
N SER A 434 2.08 8.91 10.98
CA SER A 434 1.60 8.91 12.37
C SER A 434 1.02 7.55 12.76
N ARG A 435 1.20 7.14 14.02
CA ARG A 435 0.84 5.79 14.48
C ARG A 435 -0.66 5.58 14.63
N THR A 436 -1.40 6.65 14.86
CA THR A 436 -2.84 6.60 15.14
C THR A 436 -3.57 7.67 14.36
N ASN A 437 -4.85 7.44 14.07
CA ASN A 437 -5.72 8.47 13.49
C ASN A 437 -5.81 9.74 14.35
N LYS A 438 -5.69 9.64 15.69
CA LYS A 438 -5.58 10.81 16.56
C LYS A 438 -4.38 11.68 16.22
N THR A 439 -3.19 11.08 16.13
CA THR A 439 -1.97 11.82 15.79
C THR A 439 -2.02 12.41 14.37
N VAL A 440 -2.65 11.73 13.41
CA VAL A 440 -2.88 12.30 12.06
C VAL A 440 -3.77 13.55 12.14
N PHE A 441 -4.83 13.51 12.96
CA PHE A 441 -5.68 14.68 13.20
C PHE A 441 -4.89 15.81 13.86
N GLU A 442 -4.12 15.52 14.91
CA GLU A 442 -3.29 16.50 15.60
C GLU A 442 -2.27 17.16 14.67
N ASP A 443 -1.62 16.37 13.80
CA ASP A 443 -0.67 16.88 12.81
C ASP A 443 -1.38 17.73 11.74
N ALA A 444 -2.58 17.33 11.30
CA ALA A 444 -3.42 18.14 10.41
C ALA A 444 -3.79 19.49 11.08
N VAL A 445 -4.17 19.46 12.36
CA VAL A 445 -4.48 20.68 13.12
C VAL A 445 -3.27 21.59 13.20
N LYS A 446 -2.07 21.06 13.53
CA LYS A 446 -0.83 21.84 13.63
C LYS A 446 -0.41 22.46 12.30
N LEU A 447 -0.41 21.68 11.22
CA LEU A 447 0.01 22.13 9.89
C LEU A 447 -0.95 23.14 9.26
N THR A 448 -2.22 23.10 9.64
CA THR A 448 -3.25 24.05 9.17
C THR A 448 -3.42 25.25 10.09
N CYS A 449 -2.59 25.39 11.13
CA CYS A 449 -2.62 26.51 12.07
C CYS A 449 -1.70 27.64 11.60
N GLY A 450 -2.03 28.90 11.96
CA GLY A 450 -1.24 30.09 11.65
C GLY A 450 -1.77 30.90 10.45
N ASP A 451 -1.11 32.03 10.17
CA ASP A 451 -1.53 33.00 9.15
C ASP A 451 -1.37 32.46 7.72
N THR A 452 -0.47 31.50 7.53
CA THR A 452 -0.19 30.84 6.25
C THR A 452 -0.40 29.32 6.36
N PRO A 453 -1.66 28.84 6.36
CA PRO A 453 -1.95 27.43 6.59
C PRO A 453 -1.45 26.54 5.45
N ALA A 454 -0.73 25.46 5.78
CA ALA A 454 -0.22 24.53 4.80
C ALA A 454 -1.37 23.78 4.09
N LYS A 455 -1.20 23.53 2.79
CA LYS A 455 -2.05 22.58 2.07
C LYS A 455 -1.68 21.17 2.49
N ILE A 456 -2.69 20.34 2.76
CA ILE A 456 -2.48 18.97 3.25
C ILE A 456 -3.20 17.94 2.39
N HIS A 457 -2.67 16.74 2.33
CA HIS A 457 -3.31 15.59 1.68
C HIS A 457 -3.40 14.42 2.66
N LEU A 458 -4.61 14.17 3.18
CA LEU A 458 -4.89 12.96 3.95
C LEU A 458 -5.03 11.77 2.99
N LEU A 459 -4.19 10.75 3.14
CA LEU A 459 -4.34 9.53 2.35
C LEU A 459 -5.67 8.83 2.66
N GLY A 460 -6.36 8.38 1.62
CA GLY A 460 -7.73 7.85 1.70
C GLY A 460 -8.82 8.92 1.67
N GLY A 461 -8.46 10.20 1.81
CA GLY A 461 -9.38 11.32 1.80
C GLY A 461 -10.17 11.52 3.10
N LEU A 462 -10.83 12.67 3.22
CA LEU A 462 -11.55 13.10 4.43
C LEU A 462 -12.66 12.12 4.85
N LYS A 463 -13.35 11.52 3.88
CA LYS A 463 -14.44 10.57 4.13
C LYS A 463 -13.93 9.25 4.71
N ALA A 464 -12.85 8.69 4.17
CA ALA A 464 -12.28 7.44 4.69
C ALA A 464 -11.65 7.64 6.08
N PHE A 465 -11.01 8.79 6.30
CA PHE A 465 -10.55 9.20 7.62
C PHE A 465 -11.72 9.30 8.63
N GLY A 466 -12.89 9.72 8.12
CA GLY A 466 -14.12 9.83 8.89
C GLY A 466 -14.20 11.14 9.66
N LEU A 467 -13.76 12.23 9.03
CA LEU A 467 -13.85 13.58 9.57
C LEU A 467 -15.31 13.98 9.84
N GLU A 468 -16.23 13.58 8.95
CA GLU A 468 -17.68 13.77 9.14
C GLU A 468 -18.19 13.05 10.39
N LYS A 469 -17.69 11.85 10.69
CA LYS A 469 -18.05 11.12 11.91
C LYS A 469 -17.56 11.82 13.17
N ILE A 470 -16.38 12.45 13.13
CA ILE A 470 -15.87 13.27 14.25
C ILE A 470 -16.81 14.45 14.50
N HIS A 471 -17.26 15.12 13.44
CA HIS A 471 -18.20 16.22 13.55
C HIS A 471 -19.58 15.76 14.09
N ASP A 472 -20.10 14.63 13.62
CA ASP A 472 -21.36 14.08 14.11
C ASP A 472 -21.29 13.60 15.58
N LEU A 473 -20.15 13.10 16.03
CA LEU A 473 -19.91 12.81 17.46
C LEU A 473 -19.87 14.09 18.30
N TRP A 474 -19.34 15.19 17.78
CA TRP A 474 -19.40 16.48 18.45
C TRP A 474 -20.83 17.01 18.55
N LYS A 475 -21.67 16.88 17.51
CA LYS A 475 -23.10 17.26 17.59
C LYS A 475 -23.83 16.51 18.70
N LEU A 476 -23.43 15.25 18.95
CA LEU A 476 -23.99 14.41 20.01
C LEU A 476 -23.58 14.89 21.43
N LEU A 477 -22.51 15.69 21.57
CA LEU A 477 -22.17 16.39 22.82
C LEU A 477 -23.06 17.60 23.10
N HIS A 478 -23.65 18.16 22.06
CA HIS A 478 -24.41 19.42 22.11
C HIS A 478 -25.88 19.22 21.70
N PRO A 479 -26.65 18.38 22.44
CA PRO A 479 -28.06 18.13 22.12
C PRO A 479 -28.92 19.41 22.12
N GLU A 480 -28.52 20.42 22.89
CA GLU A 480 -29.15 21.75 22.96
C GLU A 480 -29.18 22.47 21.60
N LEU A 481 -28.19 22.24 20.74
CA LEU A 481 -28.09 22.88 19.43
C LEU A 481 -29.03 22.25 18.38
N ARG A 482 -29.67 21.10 18.70
CA ARG A 482 -30.60 20.36 17.83
C ARG A 482 -30.07 20.14 16.40
N LEU A 483 -28.77 19.92 16.28
CA LEU A 483 -28.10 19.76 14.99
C LEU A 483 -28.39 18.39 14.38
N GLU A 484 -28.56 18.35 13.06
CA GLU A 484 -28.80 17.11 12.34
C GLU A 484 -27.53 16.23 12.30
N ILE A 485 -27.65 15.00 12.81
CA ILE A 485 -26.63 13.94 12.72
C ILE A 485 -26.82 13.16 11.42
N LYS A 486 -25.78 13.13 10.58
CA LYS A 486 -25.84 12.50 9.24
C LYS A 486 -25.52 11.02 9.28
N ASP A 487 -24.56 10.61 10.11
CA ASP A 487 -24.13 9.22 10.22
C ASP A 487 -25.25 8.34 10.81
N PRO A 488 -25.75 7.33 10.07
CA PRO A 488 -26.87 6.50 10.52
C PRO A 488 -26.58 5.67 11.77
N PHE A 489 -25.30 5.37 12.05
CA PHE A 489 -24.91 4.66 13.26
C PHE A 489 -24.91 5.61 14.46
N ILE A 490 -24.30 6.79 14.35
CA ILE A 490 -24.26 7.80 15.42
C ILE A 490 -25.68 8.29 15.75
N LYS A 491 -26.54 8.47 14.74
CA LYS A 491 -27.93 8.92 14.92
C LYS A 491 -28.74 8.03 15.87
N LYS A 492 -28.46 6.73 15.94
CA LYS A 492 -29.13 5.79 16.87
C LYS A 492 -28.83 6.05 18.35
N TRP A 493 -27.82 6.87 18.63
CA TRP A 493 -27.40 7.23 19.98
C TRP A 493 -27.86 8.64 20.38
N ALA A 494 -28.54 9.37 19.48
CA ALA A 494 -28.94 10.76 19.71
C ALA A 494 -29.76 10.93 21.01
N GLU A 495 -30.71 10.02 21.26
CA GLU A 495 -31.54 10.03 22.47
C GLU A 495 -30.78 9.62 23.74
N LYS A 496 -29.72 8.81 23.60
CA LYS A 496 -28.97 8.22 24.72
C LYS A 496 -27.69 8.99 25.08
N GLY A 497 -27.29 9.94 24.25
CA GLY A 497 -26.12 10.82 24.44
C GLY A 497 -24.75 10.14 24.30
N LEU A 498 -23.68 10.94 24.44
CA LEU A 498 -22.29 10.51 24.24
C LEU A 498 -21.83 9.42 25.22
N ALA A 499 -22.31 9.44 26.46
CA ALA A 499 -21.94 8.45 27.47
C ALA A 499 -22.29 7.02 27.01
N SER A 500 -23.43 6.84 26.35
CA SER A 500 -23.90 5.52 25.90
C SER A 500 -23.11 4.97 24.72
N ILE A 501 -22.75 5.82 23.75
CA ILE A 501 -21.89 5.38 22.62
C ILE A 501 -20.45 5.14 23.08
N LYS A 502 -19.98 5.86 24.10
CA LYS A 502 -18.68 5.61 24.75
C LYS A 502 -18.65 4.28 25.49
N ASP A 503 -19.70 3.95 26.23
CA ASP A 503 -19.88 2.64 26.88
C ASP A 503 -19.89 1.49 25.84
N TYR A 504 -20.61 1.68 24.73
CA TYR A 504 -20.55 0.74 23.61
C TYR A 504 -19.14 0.60 23.04
N ALA A 505 -18.45 1.72 22.78
CA ALA A 505 -17.12 1.70 22.19
C ALA A 505 -16.13 0.94 23.09
N ASP A 506 -16.20 1.12 24.41
CA ASP A 506 -15.34 0.42 25.36
C ASP A 506 -15.65 -1.08 25.45
N LYS A 507 -16.94 -1.45 25.58
CA LYS A 507 -17.41 -2.84 25.71
C LYS A 507 -17.22 -3.66 24.43
N ALA A 508 -17.46 -3.05 23.27
CA ALA A 508 -17.17 -3.65 21.97
C ALA A 508 -15.67 -3.57 21.60
N GLU A 509 -14.87 -2.84 22.39
CA GLU A 509 -13.47 -2.46 22.11
C GLU A 509 -13.28 -1.92 20.68
N ASP A 510 -14.20 -1.06 20.24
CA ASP A 510 -14.11 -0.38 18.95
C ASP A 510 -13.08 0.74 19.04
N LYS A 511 -11.81 0.37 18.83
CA LYS A 511 -10.67 1.29 18.92
C LYS A 511 -10.76 2.47 17.96
N GLN A 512 -11.39 2.31 16.80
CA GLN A 512 -11.54 3.40 15.84
C GLN A 512 -12.57 4.42 16.33
N LEU A 513 -13.66 3.95 16.93
CA LEU A 513 -14.65 4.82 17.56
C LEU A 513 -14.09 5.49 18.83
N GLU A 514 -13.40 4.74 19.70
CA GLU A 514 -12.73 5.28 20.90
C GLU A 514 -11.77 6.43 20.53
N ILE A 515 -10.97 6.26 19.47
CA ILE A 515 -10.05 7.31 18.99
C ILE A 515 -10.81 8.58 18.58
N LYS A 516 -11.92 8.44 17.87
CA LYS A 516 -12.73 9.59 17.41
C LYS A 516 -13.42 10.30 18.56
N ILE A 517 -13.97 9.55 19.51
CA ILE A 517 -14.52 10.09 20.75
C ILE A 517 -13.43 10.87 21.50
N ALA A 518 -12.23 10.30 21.63
CA ALA A 518 -11.11 10.97 22.30
C ALA A 518 -10.67 12.26 21.59
N ILE A 519 -10.74 12.34 20.25
CA ILE A 519 -10.50 13.59 19.51
C ILE A 519 -11.55 14.64 19.90
N VAL A 520 -12.83 14.26 19.87
CA VAL A 520 -13.94 15.16 20.23
C VAL A 520 -13.82 15.65 21.67
N GLU A 521 -13.49 14.77 22.63
CA GLU A 521 -13.27 15.14 24.03
C GLU A 521 -12.04 16.04 24.22
N THR A 522 -11.01 15.90 23.39
CA THR A 522 -9.77 16.71 23.49
C THR A 522 -9.97 18.14 22.97
N TYR A 523 -10.71 18.30 21.87
CA TYR A 523 -10.85 19.59 21.17
C TYR A 523 -12.19 20.29 21.40
N TRP A 524 -13.19 19.59 21.95
CA TRP A 524 -14.49 20.10 22.42
C TRP A 524 -15.10 21.14 21.45
N ASP A 525 -15.23 22.40 21.87
CA ASP A 525 -15.87 23.48 21.11
C ASP A 525 -15.18 23.82 19.78
N ARG A 526 -13.91 23.42 19.62
CA ARG A 526 -13.13 23.72 18.42
C ARG A 526 -13.38 22.74 17.29
N ILE A 527 -14.09 21.63 17.51
CA ILE A 527 -14.27 20.60 16.48
C ILE A 527 -14.88 21.15 15.18
N PRO A 528 -15.95 21.98 15.19
CA PRO A 528 -16.50 22.54 13.95
C PRO A 528 -15.47 23.36 13.16
N GLU A 529 -14.77 24.27 13.84
CA GLU A 529 -13.71 25.12 13.28
C GLU A 529 -12.59 24.27 12.66
N LEU A 530 -12.10 23.27 13.41
CA LEU A 530 -11.00 22.41 12.97
C LEU A 530 -11.40 21.52 11.78
N VAL A 531 -12.62 20.98 11.79
CA VAL A 531 -13.14 20.15 10.69
C VAL A 531 -13.27 20.96 9.41
N GLU A 532 -13.84 22.18 9.51
CA GLU A 532 -13.95 23.08 8.37
C GLU A 532 -12.56 23.48 7.85
N ARG A 533 -11.65 23.85 8.75
CA ARG A 533 -10.28 24.24 8.41
C ARG A 533 -9.51 23.13 7.71
N ILE A 534 -9.52 21.91 8.26
CA ILE A 534 -8.89 20.73 7.64
C ILE A 534 -9.51 20.47 6.27
N THR A 535 -10.82 20.59 6.14
CA THR A 535 -11.54 20.39 4.86
C THR A 535 -11.10 21.42 3.82
N ARG A 536 -10.97 22.69 4.19
CA ARG A 536 -10.52 23.79 3.32
C ARG A 536 -9.05 23.66 2.90
N CYS A 537 -8.19 23.15 3.77
CA CYS A 537 -6.77 22.94 3.48
C CYS A 537 -6.48 21.62 2.75
N HIS A 538 -7.44 20.69 2.72
CA HIS A 538 -7.29 19.40 2.07
C HIS A 538 -7.30 19.51 0.54
N VAL A 539 -6.35 18.83 -0.12
CA VAL A 539 -6.32 18.71 -1.58
C VAL A 539 -6.47 17.24 -2.00
N LEU A 540 -7.29 16.97 -3.02
CA LEU A 540 -7.63 15.61 -3.47
C LEU A 540 -6.50 14.91 -4.23
N ALA A 541 -5.61 15.67 -4.87
CA ALA A 541 -4.45 15.13 -5.57
C ALA A 541 -3.28 16.13 -5.51
N PRO A 542 -2.06 15.69 -5.14
CA PRO A 542 -0.88 16.56 -5.09
C PRO A 542 -0.44 17.09 -6.47
N LYS A 543 -1.03 16.63 -7.57
CA LYS A 543 -0.70 17.05 -8.94
C LYS A 543 -1.31 18.39 -9.39
N LYS A 544 -2.06 19.10 -8.53
CA LYS A 544 -2.77 20.35 -8.87
C LYS A 544 -2.30 21.60 -8.13
N ALA A 545 -1.27 21.51 -7.29
CA ALA A 545 -0.72 22.71 -6.66
C ALA A 545 0.34 23.32 -7.59
N GLY A 546 0.13 24.58 -8.00
CA GLY A 546 1.16 25.36 -8.66
C GLY A 546 2.43 25.44 -7.81
N ARG A 547 3.54 25.81 -8.46
CA ARG A 547 4.94 25.80 -7.96
C ARG A 547 5.21 26.36 -6.55
N ASN A 548 4.24 26.98 -5.89
CA ASN A 548 4.45 27.64 -4.60
C ASN A 548 3.99 26.85 -3.36
N HIS A 549 3.22 25.75 -3.47
CA HIS A 549 2.78 24.99 -2.29
C HIS A 549 2.61 23.48 -2.53
N VAL A 550 3.68 22.71 -2.37
CA VAL A 550 3.58 21.24 -2.36
C VAL A 550 2.85 20.80 -1.09
N PRO A 551 1.73 20.04 -1.19
CA PRO A 551 0.93 19.70 -0.02
C PRO A 551 1.62 18.66 0.86
N VAL A 552 1.59 18.86 2.18
CA VAL A 552 2.09 17.89 3.16
C VAL A 552 1.15 16.69 3.20
N ARG A 553 1.69 15.49 2.96
CA ARG A 553 0.91 14.25 3.01
C ARG A 553 0.83 13.75 4.43
N LEU A 554 -0.36 13.37 4.87
CA LEU A 554 -0.61 12.88 6.21
C LEU A 554 -1.27 11.51 6.11
N MET A 555 -0.76 10.55 6.88
CA MET A 555 -1.31 9.20 6.86
C MET A 555 -1.06 8.44 8.15
N GLU A 556 -2.02 7.58 8.50
CA GLU A 556 -1.81 6.55 9.51
C GLU A 556 -0.94 5.44 8.92
N VAL A 557 -0.01 4.92 9.72
CA VAL A 557 0.91 3.86 9.32
C VAL A 557 0.17 2.70 8.65
N HIS A 558 -0.96 2.21 9.20
CA HIS A 558 -1.76 1.13 8.60
C HIS A 558 -2.32 1.44 7.20
N PHE A 559 -2.65 2.71 6.90
CA PHE A 559 -3.20 3.14 5.61
C PHE A 559 -2.11 3.35 4.54
N ALA A 560 -0.90 3.71 4.98
CA ALA A 560 0.27 3.88 4.11
C ALA A 560 0.59 2.58 3.33
N PHE A 561 0.37 1.43 3.96
CA PHE A 561 0.74 0.13 3.38
C PHE A 561 -0.18 -0.38 2.26
N GLY A 562 -1.50 -0.13 2.36
CA GLY A 562 -2.48 -0.70 1.40
C GLY A 562 -2.53 0.00 0.05
N LEU A 563 -2.09 1.27 -0.01
CA LEU A 563 -2.13 2.10 -1.22
C LEU A 563 -0.73 2.29 -1.85
N TRP A 564 0.33 2.15 -1.06
CA TRP A 564 1.69 2.39 -1.51
C TRP A 564 2.55 1.14 -1.30
N GLY A 565 2.47 0.23 -2.26
CA GLY A 565 3.60 -0.65 -2.57
C GLY A 565 4.86 0.13 -3.02
N LEU A 566 4.92 1.46 -2.89
CA LEU A 566 5.88 2.34 -3.57
C LEU A 566 6.49 3.52 -2.76
N ALA A 567 5.99 3.96 -1.59
CA ALA A 567 6.68 5.04 -0.81
C ALA A 567 6.50 5.03 0.73
N GLY A 568 5.79 4.07 1.32
CA GLY A 568 5.65 3.99 2.80
C GLY A 568 6.84 3.35 3.53
N LEU A 569 7.98 3.18 2.86
CA LEU A 569 9.01 2.21 3.26
C LEU A 569 10.06 2.79 4.21
N GLU A 570 10.33 4.08 4.13
CA GLU A 570 11.46 4.72 4.84
C GLU A 570 11.21 4.86 6.35
N ALA A 571 9.97 5.14 6.77
CA ALA A 571 9.65 5.23 8.20
C ALA A 571 9.45 3.87 8.89
N LEU A 572 9.27 2.79 8.12
CA LEU A 572 8.83 1.51 8.67
C LEU A 572 9.92 0.75 9.39
N LEU A 573 11.12 0.83 8.86
CA LEU A 573 12.29 0.24 9.47
C LEU A 573 12.55 0.93 10.83
N PHE A 574 12.41 2.24 10.89
CA PHE A 574 12.76 3.02 12.07
C PHE A 574 11.89 2.75 13.32
N ARG A 575 10.57 2.54 13.17
CA ARG A 575 9.66 2.53 14.34
C ARG A 575 9.13 1.17 14.79
N ALA A 576 9.08 0.14 13.93
CA ALA A 576 8.76 -1.24 14.37
C ALA A 576 9.78 -1.76 15.40
N SER A 577 11.01 -1.29 15.28
CA SER A 577 12.20 -1.62 16.07
C SER A 577 12.18 -1.04 17.48
N ALA A 578 11.76 0.22 17.63
CA ALA A 578 11.63 0.89 18.92
C ALA A 578 10.56 0.24 19.82
N GLY A 579 9.48 -0.28 19.22
CA GLY A 579 8.43 -1.03 19.94
C GLY A 579 8.91 -2.38 20.48
N LEU A 580 9.79 -3.08 19.76
CA LEU A 580 10.40 -4.36 20.16
C LEU A 580 11.42 -4.20 21.30
N LEU A 581 12.19 -3.10 21.29
CA LEU A 581 13.12 -2.74 22.37
C LEU A 581 12.42 -2.51 23.72
N ARG A 582 11.22 -1.92 23.72
CA ARG A 582 10.38 -1.77 24.93
C ARG A 582 9.96 -3.12 25.54
N ARG A 583 9.66 -4.13 24.70
CA ARG A 583 9.27 -5.48 25.15
C ARG A 583 10.45 -6.30 25.67
N ARG A 584 11.65 -6.16 25.09
CA ARG A 584 12.87 -6.81 25.60
C ARG A 584 13.36 -6.21 26.92
N ARG A 585 13.19 -4.91 27.15
CA ARG A 585 13.51 -4.25 28.43
C ARG A 585 12.64 -4.75 29.60
N LYS A 586 11.36 -5.10 29.33
CA LYS A 586 10.47 -5.73 30.32
C LYS A 586 10.78 -7.21 30.60
N LYS A 587 11.59 -7.87 29.76
CA LYS A 587 11.96 -9.29 29.89
C LYS A 587 13.39 -9.52 30.41
N GLY A 588 14.06 -8.49 30.95
CA GLY A 588 15.34 -8.65 31.66
C GLY A 588 16.57 -9.00 30.80
N VAL A 589 16.45 -9.07 29.46
CA VAL A 589 17.61 -9.40 28.61
C VAL A 589 18.45 -8.14 28.38
N GLN A 590 19.54 -8.00 29.13
CA GLN A 590 20.60 -7.01 28.89
C GLN A 590 21.38 -7.38 27.62
N ALA A 591 20.89 -6.98 26.45
CA ALA A 591 21.75 -6.87 25.28
C ALA A 591 22.57 -5.58 25.40
N ARG A 592 23.90 -5.69 25.55
CA ARG A 592 24.83 -4.54 25.49
C ARG A 592 24.75 -3.92 24.09
N LEU A 593 23.99 -2.84 23.94
CA LEU A 593 23.93 -2.02 22.73
C LEU A 593 25.17 -1.09 22.67
N PRO A 594 25.80 -0.89 21.50
CA PRO A 594 26.82 0.14 21.33
C PRO A 594 26.23 1.53 21.62
N SER A 595 26.97 2.38 22.34
CA SER A 595 26.52 3.69 22.86
C SER A 595 25.95 4.62 21.77
N ARG A 596 26.45 4.53 20.53
CA ARG A 596 25.95 5.29 19.38
C ARG A 596 24.57 4.83 18.88
N ALA A 597 24.29 3.53 18.88
CA ALA A 597 22.98 3.00 18.48
C ALA A 597 21.88 3.35 19.50
N LEU A 598 22.22 3.36 20.79
CA LEU A 598 21.29 3.77 21.86
C LEU A 598 20.91 5.25 21.76
N LEU A 599 21.86 6.10 21.37
CA LEU A 599 21.66 7.53 21.18
C LEU A 599 20.79 7.81 19.95
N LEU A 600 21.00 7.06 18.85
CA LEU A 600 20.18 7.13 17.65
C LEU A 600 18.74 6.71 17.94
N VAL A 601 18.53 5.59 18.65
CA VAL A 601 17.19 5.10 19.06
C VAL A 601 16.45 6.10 19.94
N LYS A 602 17.13 6.74 20.91
CA LYS A 602 16.53 7.80 21.74
C LYS A 602 16.19 9.08 20.95
N ARG A 603 16.96 9.42 19.91
CA ARG A 603 16.64 10.52 18.98
C ARG A 603 15.41 10.17 18.13
N ILE A 604 15.37 8.96 17.58
CA ILE A 604 14.24 8.39 16.81
C ILE A 604 12.92 8.37 17.59
N GLU A 605 12.95 8.12 18.91
CA GLU A 605 11.76 8.11 19.78
C GLU A 605 11.06 9.47 19.91
N ARG A 606 11.76 10.58 19.69
CA ARG A 606 11.22 11.94 19.86
C ARG A 606 10.95 12.69 18.54
N THR A 607 11.36 12.12 17.41
CA THR A 607 11.35 12.82 16.12
C THR A 607 10.17 12.40 15.23
N VAL A 608 9.44 13.38 14.70
CA VAL A 608 8.49 13.23 13.59
C VAL A 608 9.32 12.86 12.36
N PHE A 609 9.03 11.73 11.71
CA PHE A 609 9.72 11.36 10.48
C PHE A 609 9.11 12.14 9.32
N ILE A 610 9.88 13.09 8.80
CA ILE A 610 9.65 13.77 7.52
C ILE A 610 10.22 12.84 6.47
N VAL A 611 9.35 12.20 5.68
CA VAL A 611 9.78 11.38 4.55
C VAL A 611 9.57 12.20 3.28
N THR A 612 10.64 12.46 2.54
CA THR A 612 10.59 13.13 1.23
C THR A 612 10.32 12.07 0.16
N VAL A 613 9.30 12.26 -0.68
CA VAL A 613 8.96 11.34 -1.78
C VAL A 613 9.24 11.96 -3.13
#